data_AF-A0A7C2W6C2-F1
#
_entry.id   AF-A0A7C2W6C2-F1
#
_cell.length_a   1.000
_cell.length_b   1.000
_cell.length_c   1.000
_cell.angle_alpha   90.00
_cell.angle_beta   90.00
_cell.angle_gamma   90.00
#
_symmetry.space_group_name_H-M   'P 1'
#
loop_
_entity.id
_entity.type
_entity.pdbx_description
1 polymer ?
#
loop_
_entity_poly.entity_id
_entity_poly.type
_entity_poly.pdbx_seq_one_letter_code
_entity_poly.pdbx_strand_id
1 'polypeptide(L)'
;MRRGLRRSNGPGAARCPQPASRGARPRRGARFGYYGAVNDRPAPASKRERPRDALGRPLPWGSPSQLALDDFDALPPERCHALALEAFDRGAYFPAHEAWEAAWRQRKGTPEEAFFKALAQLGAGYTHWRRGNPRGARALLQRAARSLAPYRGTVEGVDVPRLVEMLRAHAEAFAAWERGGLPPDLQPSIPRSEGAPR
;
A
#
# COMPACT_ATOMS: atom_id res chain seq x y z
N MET A 1 -56.76 -50.59 31.27
CA MET A 1 -57.98 -50.13 30.58
C MET A 1 -57.74 -48.73 30.00
N ARG A 2 -57.94 -48.56 28.67
CA ARG A 2 -58.52 -47.40 27.92
C ARG A 2 -58.05 -45.98 28.29
N ARG A 3 -57.71 -45.00 27.43
CA ARG A 3 -57.76 -44.63 25.99
C ARG A 3 -56.88 -43.35 25.93
N GLY A 4 -56.10 -42.98 24.91
CA GLY A 4 -56.41 -42.84 23.48
C GLY A 4 -56.98 -41.45 23.17
N LEU A 5 -56.23 -40.55 22.52
CA LEU A 5 -56.63 -39.45 21.61
C LEU A 5 -55.37 -38.64 21.24
N ARG A 6 -54.62 -38.99 20.18
CA ARG A 6 -54.81 -38.60 18.77
C ARG A 6 -55.25 -37.15 18.58
N ARG A 7 -54.36 -36.33 18.01
CA ARG A 7 -54.71 -35.25 17.08
C ARG A 7 -54.13 -35.57 15.70
N SER A 8 -54.96 -35.33 14.70
CA SER A 8 -54.87 -35.70 13.29
C SER A 8 -54.69 -34.45 12.42
N ASN A 9 -54.02 -34.63 11.27
CA ASN A 9 -54.18 -34.08 9.90
C ASN A 9 -54.76 -32.65 9.71
N GLY A 10 -54.32 -31.81 8.77
CA GLY A 10 -53.55 -31.99 7.53
C GLY A 10 -53.36 -30.61 6.82
N PRO A 11 -53.53 -30.48 5.49
CA PRO A 11 -52.44 -30.41 4.51
C PRO A 11 -52.49 -29.19 3.55
N GLY A 12 -51.47 -29.04 2.70
CA GLY A 12 -51.64 -28.40 1.38
C GLY A 12 -50.45 -27.63 0.83
N ALA A 13 -49.75 -28.19 -0.16
CA ALA A 13 -49.58 -27.56 -1.47
C ALA A 13 -48.76 -28.49 -2.39
N ALA A 14 -49.45 -29.00 -3.40
CA ALA A 14 -48.96 -29.81 -4.49
C ALA A 14 -48.04 -29.04 -5.44
N ARG A 15 -47.14 -29.74 -6.13
CA ARG A 15 -46.77 -29.42 -7.52
C ARG A 15 -46.58 -30.70 -8.34
N CYS A 16 -47.24 -30.66 -9.50
CA CYS A 16 -47.41 -31.69 -10.52
C CYS A 16 -46.14 -31.96 -11.38
N PRO A 17 -46.15 -33.00 -12.23
CA PRO A 17 -44.98 -33.62 -12.85
C PRO A 17 -44.64 -33.14 -14.30
N GLN A 18 -43.57 -33.77 -14.83
CA GLN A 18 -42.78 -33.59 -16.06
C GLN A 18 -43.55 -33.51 -17.41
N PRO A 19 -42.86 -33.21 -18.54
CA PRO A 19 -42.49 -34.33 -19.43
C PRO A 19 -41.15 -34.21 -20.21
N ALA A 20 -40.79 -35.33 -20.83
CA ALA A 20 -39.53 -35.70 -21.48
C ALA A 20 -39.35 -35.26 -22.95
N SER A 21 -38.10 -35.30 -23.44
CA SER A 21 -37.72 -35.59 -24.84
C SER A 21 -36.21 -35.92 -24.90
N ARG A 22 -35.80 -37.17 -25.20
CA ARG A 22 -35.50 -37.79 -26.51
C ARG A 22 -34.44 -37.07 -27.34
N GLY A 23 -33.32 -37.76 -27.60
CA GLY A 23 -32.46 -37.51 -28.77
C GLY A 23 -30.97 -37.79 -28.58
N ALA A 24 -30.54 -39.04 -28.75
CA ALA A 24 -29.14 -39.41 -28.92
C ALA A 24 -28.70 -39.24 -30.39
N ARG A 25 -27.48 -38.71 -30.65
CA ARG A 25 -26.70 -38.87 -31.90
C ARG A 25 -25.18 -38.73 -31.64
N PRO A 26 -24.32 -39.27 -32.53
CA PRO A 26 -23.16 -40.09 -32.13
C PRO A 26 -21.80 -39.37 -32.10
N ARG A 27 -20.80 -40.07 -31.54
CA ARG A 27 -19.36 -39.73 -31.58
C ARG A 27 -18.67 -40.25 -32.85
N ARG A 28 -17.83 -39.40 -33.46
CA ARG A 28 -16.63 -39.59 -34.33
C ARG A 28 -16.56 -38.33 -35.21
N GLY A 29 -15.51 -37.52 -35.29
CA GLY A 29 -14.07 -37.76 -35.24
C GLY A 29 -13.50 -37.32 -36.59
N ALA A 30 -12.94 -36.10 -36.67
CA ALA A 30 -11.99 -35.69 -37.73
C ALA A 30 -11.31 -34.38 -37.31
N ARG A 31 -9.98 -34.44 -37.20
CA ARG A 31 -9.05 -33.30 -37.05
C ARG A 31 -9.02 -32.52 -38.36
N PHE A 32 -8.96 -31.19 -38.34
CA PHE A 32 -8.20 -30.40 -39.33
C PHE A 32 -7.94 -28.97 -38.82
N GLY A 33 -6.66 -28.66 -38.58
CA GLY A 33 -6.01 -27.34 -38.67
C GLY A 33 -6.56 -26.13 -37.92
N TYR A 34 -6.17 -25.95 -36.65
CA TYR A 34 -5.97 -24.59 -36.12
C TYR A 34 -4.50 -24.23 -36.33
N TYR A 35 -4.19 -23.42 -37.34
CA TYR A 35 -2.96 -22.64 -37.31
C TYR A 35 -3.06 -21.69 -36.10
N GLY A 36 -2.15 -21.86 -35.15
CA GLY A 36 -2.05 -20.99 -33.98
C GLY A 36 -1.70 -19.57 -34.44
N ALA A 37 -2.69 -18.68 -34.37
CA ALA A 37 -2.42 -17.26 -34.33
C ALA A 37 -1.73 -16.99 -32.98
N VAL A 38 -0.40 -16.89 -33.01
CA VAL A 38 0.34 -16.19 -31.96
C VAL A 38 -0.25 -14.79 -31.90
N ASN A 39 -0.95 -14.49 -30.81
CA ASN A 39 -1.39 -13.13 -30.55
C ASN A 39 -0.12 -12.32 -30.23
N ASP A 40 0.52 -11.77 -31.25
CA ASP A 40 1.50 -10.68 -31.14
C ASP A 40 0.76 -9.40 -30.72
N ARG A 41 0.00 -9.46 -29.62
CA ARG A 41 -0.48 -8.25 -28.98
C ARG A 41 0.77 -7.55 -28.45
N PRO A 42 1.12 -6.35 -28.95
CA PRO A 42 2.22 -5.60 -28.36
C PRO A 42 1.94 -5.48 -26.86
N ALA A 43 2.99 -5.68 -26.05
CA ALA A 43 2.91 -5.50 -24.62
C ALA A 43 2.19 -4.17 -24.33
N PRO A 44 1.21 -4.13 -23.40
CA PRO A 44 0.47 -2.91 -23.14
C PRO A 44 1.48 -1.80 -22.85
N ALA A 45 1.38 -0.68 -23.58
CA ALA A 45 2.23 0.48 -23.33
C ALA A 45 2.16 0.80 -21.83
N SER A 46 3.31 0.83 -21.15
CA SER A 46 3.41 1.24 -19.76
C SER A 46 2.62 2.53 -19.61
N LYS A 47 1.61 2.56 -18.72
CA LYS A 47 0.77 3.74 -18.52
C LYS A 47 1.71 4.92 -18.31
N ARG A 48 1.67 5.91 -19.21
CA ARG A 48 2.51 7.12 -19.09
C ARG A 48 2.22 7.74 -17.73
N GLU A 49 3.22 7.79 -16.87
CA GLU A 49 3.04 8.36 -15.54
C GLU A 49 2.78 9.87 -15.66
N ARG A 50 1.91 10.39 -14.80
CA ARG A 50 1.59 11.82 -14.79
C ARG A 50 2.85 12.62 -14.39
N PRO A 51 3.28 13.64 -15.14
CA PRO A 51 4.44 14.46 -14.79
C PRO A 51 4.31 15.06 -13.39
N ARG A 52 5.44 15.25 -12.69
CA ARG A 52 5.46 15.76 -11.31
C ARG A 52 6.49 16.88 -11.13
N ASP A 53 6.25 17.76 -10.16
CA ASP A 53 7.25 18.71 -9.68
C ASP A 53 8.31 18.01 -8.81
N ALA A 54 9.36 18.74 -8.42
CA ALA A 54 10.45 18.19 -7.59
C ALA A 54 10.00 17.65 -6.21
N LEU A 55 8.81 18.04 -5.72
CA LEU A 55 8.23 17.57 -4.48
C LEU A 55 7.14 16.51 -4.71
N GLY A 56 6.96 16.01 -5.93
CA GLY A 56 6.01 14.97 -6.29
C GLY A 56 4.57 15.43 -6.51
N ARG A 57 4.30 16.75 -6.56
CA ARG A 57 2.95 17.25 -6.89
C ARG A 57 2.68 17.01 -8.37
N PRO A 58 1.51 16.49 -8.74
CA PRO A 58 1.19 16.28 -10.14
C PRO A 58 1.13 17.59 -10.93
N LEU A 59 1.76 17.61 -12.09
CA LEU A 59 1.73 18.71 -13.05
C LEU A 59 0.63 18.50 -14.11
N PRO A 60 0.30 19.54 -14.90
CA PRO A 60 -0.51 19.39 -16.10
C PRO A 60 0.13 18.44 -17.12
N TRP A 61 -0.70 17.70 -17.85
CA TRP A 61 -0.23 16.84 -18.95
C TRP A 61 0.53 17.66 -20.00
N GLY A 62 1.61 17.09 -20.55
CA GLY A 62 2.50 17.77 -21.50
C GLY A 62 3.63 18.58 -20.85
N SER A 63 3.59 18.80 -19.53
CA SER A 63 4.72 19.39 -18.80
C SER A 63 5.86 18.38 -18.66
N PRO A 64 7.14 18.80 -18.72
CA PRO A 64 8.25 17.91 -18.37
C PRO A 64 8.18 17.55 -16.88
N SER A 65 8.46 16.28 -16.54
CA SER A 65 8.61 15.88 -15.14
C SER A 65 9.92 16.43 -14.58
N GLN A 66 9.86 17.02 -13.39
CA GLN A 66 11.03 17.49 -12.64
C GLN A 66 11.54 16.43 -11.66
N LEU A 67 10.77 15.36 -11.49
CA LEU A 67 11.09 14.25 -10.62
C LEU A 67 11.19 12.97 -11.45
N ALA A 68 12.34 12.31 -11.36
CA ALA A 68 12.53 10.95 -11.84
C ALA A 68 12.42 10.00 -10.64
N LEU A 69 11.57 8.99 -10.78
CA LEU A 69 11.40 7.91 -9.81
C LEU A 69 11.85 6.61 -10.43
N ASP A 70 12.41 5.73 -9.62
CA ASP A 70 12.64 4.34 -10.03
C ASP A 70 11.30 3.59 -10.08
N ASP A 71 11.26 2.50 -10.84
CA ASP A 71 10.14 1.56 -10.82
C ASP A 71 10.23 0.68 -9.54
N PHE A 72 9.83 1.24 -8.40
CA PHE A 72 9.93 0.56 -7.11
C PHE A 72 9.05 -0.70 -7.02
N ASP A 73 7.97 -0.80 -7.79
CA ASP A 73 7.12 -2.00 -7.82
C ASP A 73 7.83 -3.18 -8.51
N ALA A 74 8.87 -2.92 -9.32
CA ALA A 74 9.72 -3.94 -9.93
C ALA A 74 10.91 -4.38 -9.05
N LEU A 75 11.10 -3.76 -7.87
CA LEU A 75 12.21 -4.05 -6.96
C LEU A 75 11.73 -4.85 -5.73
N PRO A 76 12.59 -5.71 -5.16
CA PRO A 76 12.27 -6.43 -3.92
C PRO A 76 12.15 -5.45 -2.72
N PRO A 77 11.35 -5.80 -1.69
CA PRO A 77 11.01 -4.87 -0.62
C PRO A 77 12.24 -4.40 0.19
N GLU A 78 13.28 -5.23 0.31
CA GLU A 78 14.54 -4.88 0.97
C GLU A 78 15.30 -3.80 0.19
N ARG A 79 15.30 -3.87 -1.15
CA ARG A 79 15.92 -2.84 -1.99
C ARG A 79 15.14 -1.54 -1.94
N CYS A 80 13.80 -1.62 -1.96
CA CYS A 80 12.94 -0.46 -1.75
C CYS A 80 13.20 0.19 -0.38
N HIS A 81 13.38 -0.61 0.67
CA HIS A 81 13.70 -0.11 2.00
C HIS A 81 15.03 0.66 2.03
N ALA A 82 16.10 0.09 1.46
CA ALA A 82 17.41 0.73 1.37
C ALA A 82 17.35 2.05 0.56
N LEU A 83 16.72 2.03 -0.62
CA LEU A 83 16.57 3.23 -1.46
C LEU A 83 15.76 4.33 -0.74
N ALA A 84 14.73 3.94 0.02
CA ALA A 84 13.94 4.87 0.79
C ALA A 84 14.75 5.53 1.91
N LEU A 85 15.62 4.77 2.61
CA LEU A 85 16.53 5.32 3.62
C LEU A 85 17.51 6.32 2.99
N GLU A 86 18.17 5.94 1.89
CA GLU A 86 19.09 6.84 1.17
C GLU A 86 18.40 8.11 0.66
N ALA A 87 17.19 7.99 0.12
CA ALA A 87 16.40 9.12 -0.31
C ALA A 87 16.01 10.02 0.87
N PHE A 88 15.61 9.43 1.99
CA PHE A 88 15.23 10.15 3.20
C PHE A 88 16.39 10.98 3.76
N ASP A 89 17.58 10.38 3.87
CA ASP A 89 18.77 11.04 4.41
C ASP A 89 19.25 12.21 3.53
N ARG A 90 18.97 12.16 2.22
CA ARG A 90 19.20 13.27 1.27
C ARG A 90 18.08 14.32 1.27
N GLY A 91 17.05 14.18 2.10
CA GLY A 91 15.90 15.07 2.15
C GLY A 91 14.90 14.90 1.00
N ALA A 92 15.00 13.81 0.23
CA ALA A 92 14.09 13.45 -0.86
C ALA A 92 12.92 12.61 -0.31
N TYR A 93 12.04 13.25 0.46
CA TYR A 93 10.99 12.55 1.22
C TYR A 93 9.88 11.96 0.37
N PHE A 94 9.60 12.52 -0.81
CA PHE A 94 8.58 11.97 -1.70
C PHE A 94 9.08 10.68 -2.36
N PRO A 95 10.28 10.61 -2.95
CA PRO A 95 10.87 9.32 -3.35
C PRO A 95 10.93 8.28 -2.22
N ALA A 96 11.31 8.69 -1.00
CA ALA A 96 11.31 7.79 0.16
C ALA A 96 9.90 7.24 0.48
N HIS A 97 8.87 8.09 0.41
CA HIS A 97 7.48 7.69 0.55
C HIS A 97 7.08 6.62 -0.46
N GLU A 98 7.33 6.88 -1.75
CA GLU A 98 6.94 5.96 -2.84
C GLU A 98 7.65 4.60 -2.70
N ALA A 99 8.94 4.60 -2.37
CA ALA A 99 9.71 3.37 -2.16
C ALA A 99 9.22 2.56 -0.96
N TRP A 100 8.95 3.19 0.20
CA TRP A 100 8.34 2.49 1.33
C TRP A 100 6.90 2.05 1.07
N GLU A 101 6.14 2.77 0.25
CA GLU A 101 4.79 2.36 -0.15
C GLU A 101 4.83 1.09 -1.03
N ALA A 102 5.79 1.01 -1.96
CA ALA A 102 6.03 -0.19 -2.75
C ALA A 102 6.43 -1.38 -1.86
N ALA A 103 7.34 -1.18 -0.90
CA ALA A 103 7.70 -2.21 0.08
C ALA A 103 6.48 -2.66 0.92
N TRP A 104 5.63 -1.71 1.36
CA TRP A 104 4.40 -2.02 2.07
C TRP A 104 3.43 -2.87 1.23
N ARG A 105 3.22 -2.52 -0.04
CA ARG A 105 2.35 -3.30 -0.95
C ARG A 105 2.79 -4.76 -1.05
N GLN A 106 4.09 -5.02 -1.02
CA GLN A 106 4.69 -6.35 -1.09
C GLN A 106 4.66 -7.12 0.24
N ARG A 107 4.52 -6.43 1.38
CA ARG A 107 4.47 -7.02 2.74
C ARG A 107 3.06 -7.20 3.29
N LYS A 108 2.02 -7.09 2.45
CA LYS A 108 0.64 -7.28 2.90
C LYS A 108 0.43 -8.67 3.51
N GLY A 109 -0.18 -8.72 4.68
CA GLY A 109 -0.44 -9.95 5.44
C GLY A 109 0.77 -10.48 6.22
N THR A 110 1.93 -9.82 6.18
CA THR A 110 3.12 -10.22 6.96
C THR A 110 3.24 -9.40 8.26
N PRO A 111 4.04 -9.84 9.25
CA PRO A 111 4.30 -9.07 10.47
C PRO A 111 4.87 -7.66 10.23
N GLU A 112 5.54 -7.44 9.10
CA GLU A 112 6.16 -6.18 8.71
C GLU A 112 5.19 -5.21 8.01
N GLU A 113 3.96 -5.62 7.67
CA GLU A 113 3.01 -4.77 6.94
C GLU A 113 2.81 -3.41 7.64
N ALA A 114 2.53 -3.46 8.94
CA ALA A 114 2.26 -2.26 9.74
C ALA A 114 3.49 -1.36 9.87
N PHE A 115 4.69 -1.95 9.87
CA PHE A 115 5.95 -1.23 9.91
C PHE A 115 6.18 -0.44 8.62
N PHE A 116 6.13 -1.09 7.46
CA PHE A 116 6.33 -0.41 6.17
C PHE A 116 5.24 0.62 5.87
N LYS A 117 3.98 0.34 6.25
CA LYS A 117 2.89 1.31 6.15
C LYS A 117 3.17 2.57 6.97
N ALA A 118 3.73 2.42 8.17
CA ALA A 118 4.09 3.55 9.02
C ALA A 118 5.26 4.35 8.44
N LEU A 119 6.26 3.69 7.85
CA LEU A 119 7.36 4.37 7.15
C LEU A 119 6.87 5.13 5.90
N ALA A 120 5.95 4.54 5.12
CA ALA A 120 5.33 5.25 4.01
C ALA A 120 4.58 6.51 4.50
N GLN A 121 3.82 6.43 5.60
CA GLN A 121 3.17 7.59 6.21
C GLN A 121 4.17 8.65 6.70
N LEU A 122 5.28 8.21 7.28
CA LEU A 122 6.38 9.08 7.69
C LEU A 122 6.92 9.88 6.49
N GLY A 123 7.28 9.21 5.38
CA GLY A 123 7.79 9.87 4.17
C GLY A 123 6.80 10.88 3.60
N ALA A 124 5.50 10.51 3.56
CA ALA A 124 4.44 11.45 3.17
C ALA A 124 4.35 12.64 4.12
N GLY A 125 4.48 12.43 5.44
CA GLY A 125 4.47 13.49 6.44
C GLY A 125 5.56 14.53 6.23
N TYR A 126 6.80 14.11 6.00
CA TYR A 126 7.90 15.05 5.70
C TYR A 126 7.75 15.70 4.31
N THR A 127 7.14 15.02 3.35
CA THR A 127 6.75 15.64 2.07
C THR A 127 5.75 16.78 2.29
N HIS A 128 4.76 16.60 3.16
CA HIS A 128 3.83 17.67 3.53
C HIS A 128 4.53 18.86 4.19
N TRP A 129 5.53 18.61 5.05
CA TRP A 129 6.36 19.68 5.64
C TRP A 129 7.09 20.49 4.55
N ARG A 130 7.80 19.81 3.62
CA ARG A 130 8.47 20.48 2.49
C ARG A 130 7.53 21.25 1.57
N ARG A 131 6.25 20.88 1.56
CA ARG A 131 5.18 21.52 0.80
C ARG A 131 4.51 22.69 1.53
N GLY A 132 4.95 23.07 2.73
CA GLY A 132 4.34 24.17 3.48
C GLY A 132 3.07 23.79 4.26
N ASN A 133 2.83 22.49 4.51
CA ASN A 133 1.60 21.99 5.12
C ASN A 133 1.85 21.38 6.51
N PRO A 134 1.92 22.20 7.59
CA PRO A 134 2.17 21.73 8.95
C PRO A 134 1.12 20.73 9.43
N ARG A 135 -0.16 21.00 9.15
CA ARG A 135 -1.28 20.15 9.58
C ARG A 135 -1.18 18.74 9.01
N GLY A 136 -0.89 18.63 7.72
CA GLY A 136 -0.70 17.35 7.04
C GLY A 136 0.53 16.60 7.56
N ALA A 137 1.65 17.31 7.77
CA ALA A 137 2.87 16.74 8.32
C ALA A 137 2.63 16.16 9.72
N ARG A 138 2.06 16.96 10.63
CA ARG A 138 1.70 16.54 11.99
C ARG A 138 0.81 15.30 12.01
N ALA A 139 -0.29 15.33 11.25
CA ALA A 139 -1.27 14.24 11.26
C ALA A 139 -0.66 12.90 10.84
N LEU A 140 0.21 12.91 9.82
CA LEU A 140 0.88 11.72 9.32
C LEU A 140 1.97 11.23 10.28
N LEU A 141 2.81 12.12 10.83
CA LEU A 141 3.84 11.71 11.79
C LEU A 141 3.24 11.14 13.08
N GLN A 142 2.15 11.74 13.59
CA GLN A 142 1.44 11.18 14.74
C GLN A 142 0.86 9.79 14.45
N ARG A 143 0.35 9.56 13.24
CA ARG A 143 -0.17 8.24 12.84
C ARG A 143 0.95 7.21 12.71
N ALA A 144 2.06 7.57 12.07
CA ALA A 144 3.24 6.71 11.98
C ALA A 144 3.78 6.35 13.37
N ALA A 145 3.95 7.34 14.25
CA ALA A 145 4.41 7.12 15.63
C ALA A 145 3.49 6.18 16.42
N ARG A 146 2.16 6.31 16.29
CA ARG A 146 1.20 5.39 16.92
C ARG A 146 1.31 3.96 16.38
N SER A 147 1.50 3.82 15.07
CA SER A 147 1.64 2.50 14.42
C SER A 147 2.95 1.81 14.78
N LEU A 148 4.03 2.59 15.00
CA LEU A 148 5.35 2.09 15.37
C LEU A 148 5.50 1.87 16.89
N ALA A 149 4.68 2.51 17.72
CA ALA A 149 4.75 2.42 19.17
C ALA A 149 4.69 1.00 19.76
N PRO A 150 4.12 -0.05 19.12
CA PRO A 150 4.19 -1.43 19.63
C PRO A 150 5.53 -2.14 19.44
N TYR A 151 6.42 -1.68 18.54
CA TYR A 151 7.73 -2.29 18.33
C TYR A 151 8.70 -1.83 19.44
N ARG A 152 9.53 -2.74 19.97
CA ARG A 152 10.38 -2.50 21.16
C ARG A 152 11.88 -2.50 20.88
N GLY A 153 12.30 -2.79 19.65
CA GLY A 153 13.71 -2.88 19.29
C GLY A 153 13.95 -2.50 17.84
N THR A 154 14.96 -3.11 17.24
CA THR A 154 15.32 -2.88 15.85
C THR A 154 14.45 -3.69 14.90
N VAL A 155 13.93 -3.05 13.86
CA VAL A 155 13.17 -3.69 12.78
C VAL A 155 13.73 -3.18 11.46
N GLU A 156 14.13 -4.09 10.55
CA GLU A 156 14.75 -3.73 9.27
C GLU A 156 15.96 -2.77 9.45
N GLY A 157 16.74 -2.93 10.53
CA GLY A 157 17.88 -2.05 10.84
C GLY A 157 17.53 -0.68 11.44
N VAL A 158 16.24 -0.36 11.60
CA VAL A 158 15.74 0.89 12.20
C VAL A 158 15.53 0.72 13.71
N ASP A 159 16.09 1.61 14.51
CA ASP A 159 15.80 1.73 15.94
C ASP A 159 14.40 2.36 16.12
N VAL A 160 13.39 1.49 16.31
CA VAL A 160 11.99 1.93 16.31
C VAL A 160 11.63 2.78 17.52
N PRO A 161 12.05 2.45 18.77
CA PRO A 161 11.81 3.33 19.92
C PRO A 161 12.33 4.76 19.69
N ARG A 162 13.58 4.92 19.24
CA ARG A 162 14.15 6.23 18.96
C ARG A 162 13.45 6.95 17.81
N LEU A 163 13.00 6.20 16.80
CA LEU A 163 12.19 6.76 15.72
C LEU A 163 10.86 7.32 16.24
N VAL A 164 10.15 6.57 17.08
CA VAL A 164 8.90 7.03 17.71
C VAL A 164 9.16 8.29 18.56
N GLU A 165 10.27 8.30 19.30
CA GLU A 165 10.94 9.45 19.92
C GLU A 165 10.84 10.73 19.07
N MET A 166 11.59 10.67 17.97
CA MET A 166 11.74 11.74 17.00
C MET A 166 10.41 12.16 16.38
N LEU A 167 9.57 11.20 15.95
CA LEU A 167 8.31 11.52 15.27
C LEU A 167 7.33 12.28 16.16
N ARG A 168 7.28 11.96 17.46
CA ARG A 168 6.45 12.69 18.43
C ARG A 168 6.97 14.12 18.61
N ALA A 169 8.29 14.29 18.78
CA ALA A 169 8.89 15.62 18.91
C ALA A 169 8.62 16.49 17.67
N HIS A 170 8.80 15.95 16.47
CA HIS A 170 8.53 16.69 15.22
C HIS A 170 7.05 16.99 15.03
N ALA A 171 6.15 16.09 15.43
CA ALA A 171 4.72 16.36 15.41
C ALA A 171 4.32 17.54 16.29
N GLU A 172 4.94 17.69 17.47
CA GLU A 172 4.73 18.85 18.35
C GLU A 172 5.29 20.14 17.74
N ALA A 173 6.47 20.08 17.11
CA ALA A 173 7.05 21.21 16.38
C ALA A 173 6.12 21.67 15.24
N PHE A 174 5.55 20.74 14.47
CA PHE A 174 4.56 21.06 13.43
C PHE A 174 3.24 21.59 14.02
N ALA A 175 2.84 21.15 15.21
CA ALA A 175 1.69 21.71 15.91
C ALA A 175 1.93 23.17 16.32
N ALA A 176 3.14 23.51 16.76
CA ALA A 176 3.52 24.88 17.07
C ALA A 176 3.52 25.77 15.82
N TRP A 177 4.04 25.26 14.70
CA TRP A 177 3.97 25.97 13.41
C TRP A 177 2.52 26.19 12.94
N GLU A 178 1.65 25.17 13.08
CA GLU A 178 0.22 25.27 12.76
C GLU A 178 -0.48 26.40 13.55
N ARG A 179 -0.02 26.70 14.77
CA ARG A 179 -0.55 27.78 15.63
C ARG A 179 0.06 29.17 15.36
N GLY A 180 0.83 29.32 14.28
CA GLY A 180 1.48 30.59 13.92
C GLY A 180 2.91 30.75 14.45
N GLY A 181 3.51 29.69 14.99
CA GLY A 181 4.95 29.64 15.26
C GLY A 181 5.77 29.61 13.96
N LEU A 182 7.10 29.68 14.09
CA LEU A 182 8.00 29.54 12.95
C LEU A 182 8.00 28.09 12.43
N PRO A 183 8.19 27.88 11.10
CA PRO A 183 8.43 26.55 10.57
C PRO A 183 9.68 25.95 11.23
N PRO A 184 9.64 24.68 11.66
CA PRO A 184 10.81 24.08 12.30
C PRO A 184 11.90 23.82 11.25
N ASP A 185 13.13 24.14 11.60
CA ASP A 185 14.33 23.80 10.83
C ASP A 185 14.80 22.40 11.26
N LEU A 186 14.33 21.38 10.54
CA LEU A 186 14.60 19.99 10.86
C LEU A 186 15.56 19.38 9.84
N GLN A 187 16.49 18.57 10.30
CA GLN A 187 17.25 17.64 9.46
C GLN A 187 16.98 16.22 9.95
N PRO A 188 15.78 15.67 9.67
CA PRO A 188 15.40 14.37 10.17
C PRO A 188 16.30 13.29 9.56
N SER A 189 16.77 12.37 10.40
CA SER A 189 17.50 11.17 10.00
C SER A 189 16.84 9.95 10.62
N ILE A 190 16.71 8.85 9.88
CA ILE A 190 16.15 7.62 10.46
C ILE A 190 17.18 7.01 11.42
N PRO A 191 16.85 6.84 12.71
CA PRO A 191 17.79 6.23 13.64
C PRO A 191 17.98 4.75 13.30
N ARG A 192 19.23 4.35 13.10
CA ARG A 192 19.63 2.96 12.79
C ARG A 192 20.30 2.34 14.02
N SER A 193 20.20 1.02 14.19
CA SER A 193 20.95 0.33 15.23
C SER A 193 22.46 0.47 14.99
N GLU A 194 23.26 0.66 16.03
CA GLU A 194 24.72 0.69 15.91
C GLU A 194 25.23 -0.57 15.18
N GLY A 195 25.99 -0.39 14.10
CA GLY A 195 26.54 -1.47 13.26
C GLY A 195 25.88 -1.71 11.89
N ALA A 196 24.78 -1.01 11.55
CA ALA A 196 24.27 -1.03 10.17
C ALA A 196 25.16 -0.17 9.25
N PRO A 197 25.63 -0.66 8.08
CA PRO A 197 26.43 0.15 7.17
C PRO A 197 25.66 1.42 6.77
N ARG A 198 26.38 2.55 6.76
CA ARG A 198 25.83 3.86 6.40
C ARG A 198 25.51 3.93 4.92
#